data_AF-A0A7J6VM48-F1
#
_entry.id   AF-A0A7J6VM48-F1
#
_cell.length_a   1.000
_cell.length_b   1.000
_cell.length_c   1.000
_cell.angle_alpha   90.00
_cell.angle_beta   90.00
_cell.angle_gamma   90.00
#
_symmetry.space_group_name_H-M   'P 1'
#
loop_
_entity.id
_entity.type
_entity.pdbx_description
1 polymer ?
#
loop_
_entity_poly.entity_id
_entity_poly.type
_entity_poly.pdbx_seq_one_letter_code
_entity_poly.pdbx_strand_id
1 'polypeptide(L)'
;MGTVAEPKAVSAAEPLLLTAVRGENVERPPVWLMRQAGRYMKSYQIICEKHPSFRERSENVDLVVEISLQPWKVFKPDGVILFSDILTPLSGMNIPFDIVKGKGPVIFNPVREAADVDPVREFVPEESVPYVGEALSILRKE
;
A
#
# COMPACT_ATOMS: atom_id res chain seq x y z
N MET A 1 46.10 -12.18 -17.14
CA MET A 1 45.03 -12.38 -16.14
C MET A 1 43.87 -11.49 -16.56
N GLY A 2 42.91 -12.04 -17.31
CA GLY A 2 41.76 -11.28 -17.78
C GLY A 2 40.80 -11.04 -16.63
N THR A 3 40.50 -9.77 -16.35
CA THR A 3 39.44 -9.37 -15.43
C THR A 3 38.11 -9.90 -15.96
N VAL A 4 37.54 -10.86 -15.26
CA VAL A 4 36.17 -11.32 -15.49
C VAL A 4 35.27 -10.13 -15.19
N ALA A 5 34.59 -9.62 -16.22
CA ALA A 5 33.59 -8.57 -16.04
C ALA A 5 32.48 -9.12 -15.14
N GLU A 6 32.22 -8.42 -14.03
CA GLU A 6 31.09 -8.72 -13.16
C GLU A 6 29.79 -8.62 -13.98
N PRO A 7 28.82 -9.51 -13.73
CA PRO A 7 27.55 -9.45 -14.44
C PRO A 7 26.84 -8.16 -14.05
N LYS A 8 26.71 -7.24 -15.02
CA LYS A 8 25.84 -6.06 -14.91
C LYS A 8 24.43 -6.58 -14.59
N ALA A 9 23.93 -6.26 -13.40
CA ALA A 9 22.55 -6.50 -13.03
C ALA A 9 21.66 -6.03 -14.17
N VAL A 10 20.75 -6.89 -14.62
CA VAL A 10 19.79 -6.57 -15.68
C VAL A 10 19.01 -5.35 -15.21
N SER A 11 19.30 -4.20 -15.81
CA SER A 11 18.53 -2.98 -15.62
C SER A 11 17.15 -3.26 -16.19
N ALA A 12 16.21 -3.67 -15.34
CA ALA A 12 14.80 -3.70 -15.72
C ALA A 12 14.48 -2.32 -16.29
N ALA A 13 13.98 -2.27 -17.53
CA ALA A 13 13.55 -1.02 -18.13
C ALA A 13 12.60 -0.31 -17.15
N GLU A 14 12.76 1.00 -17.00
CA GLU A 14 11.93 1.78 -16.08
C GLU A 14 10.44 1.60 -16.45
N PRO A 15 9.55 1.35 -15.48
CA PRO A 15 8.13 1.13 -15.77
C PRO A 15 7.50 2.31 -16.53
N LEU A 16 6.62 1.99 -17.49
CA LEU A 16 5.94 2.97 -18.35
C LEU A 16 5.29 4.13 -17.57
N LEU A 17 4.71 3.83 -16.41
CA LEU A 17 4.11 4.81 -15.52
C LEU A 17 5.12 5.86 -15.03
N LEU A 18 6.34 5.44 -14.65
CA LEU A 18 7.36 6.36 -14.17
C LEU A 18 7.94 7.22 -15.29
N THR A 19 8.18 6.63 -16.47
CA THR A 19 8.60 7.36 -17.67
C THR A 19 7.59 8.46 -18.03
N ALA A 20 6.30 8.15 -18.03
CA ALA A 20 5.25 9.13 -18.31
C ALA A 20 5.19 10.24 -17.24
N VAL A 21 5.31 9.90 -15.95
CA VAL A 21 5.30 10.89 -14.85
C VAL A 21 6.48 11.85 -14.93
N ARG A 22 7.64 11.39 -15.43
CA ARG A 22 8.81 12.25 -15.69
C ARG A 22 8.63 13.19 -16.89
N GLY A 23 7.54 13.05 -17.66
CA GLY A 23 7.29 13.82 -18.87
C GLY A 23 8.09 13.35 -20.08
N GLU A 24 8.63 12.13 -20.03
CA GLU A 24 9.34 11.52 -21.15
C GLU A 24 8.36 10.94 -22.18
N ASN A 25 8.82 10.77 -23.42
CA ASN A 25 8.00 10.19 -24.48
C ASN A 25 7.71 8.71 -24.19
N VAL A 26 6.43 8.35 -24.30
CA VAL A 26 5.95 6.98 -24.08
C VAL A 26 5.15 6.49 -25.28
N GLU A 27 5.20 5.18 -25.53
CA GLU A 27 4.50 4.54 -26.67
C GLU A 27 2.97 4.60 -26.56
N ARG A 28 2.46 4.71 -25.33
CA ARG A 28 1.04 4.90 -25.00
C ARG A 28 0.89 5.51 -23.60
N PRO A 29 -0.27 6.10 -23.28
CA PRO A 29 -0.57 6.50 -21.91
C PRO A 29 -0.61 5.28 -20.97
N PRO A 30 0.08 5.31 -19.80
CA PRO A 30 -0.06 4.27 -18.79
C PRO A 30 -1.42 4.35 -18.11
N VAL A 31 -1.97 3.20 -17.71
CA VAL A 31 -3.29 3.10 -17.08
C VAL A 31 -3.27 2.23 -15.84
N TRP A 32 -3.94 2.72 -14.80
CA TRP A 32 -4.31 2.00 -13.60
C TRP A 32 -5.59 2.63 -13.04
N LEU A 33 -6.29 1.94 -12.14
CA LEU A 33 -7.54 2.44 -11.58
C LEU A 33 -7.39 2.65 -10.07
N MET A 34 -7.82 3.80 -9.58
CA MET A 34 -7.99 3.99 -8.14
C MET A 34 -8.99 2.96 -7.59
N ARG A 35 -8.75 2.48 -6.37
CA ARG A 35 -9.55 1.40 -5.75
C ARG A 35 -9.56 0.09 -6.57
N GLN A 36 -8.49 -0.17 -7.34
CA GLN A 36 -8.32 -1.42 -8.10
C GLN A 36 -8.45 -2.68 -7.25
N ALA A 37 -7.95 -2.70 -6.02
CA ALA A 37 -8.17 -3.81 -5.11
C ALA A 37 -9.40 -3.50 -4.25
N GLY A 38 -10.53 -4.15 -4.54
CA GLY A 38 -11.77 -3.81 -3.85
C GLY A 38 -12.96 -4.70 -4.17
N ARG A 39 -14.12 -4.32 -3.61
CA ARG A 39 -15.36 -5.12 -3.58
C ARG A 39 -15.95 -5.46 -4.95
N TYR A 40 -15.50 -4.84 -6.05
CA TYR A 40 -15.95 -5.25 -7.38
C TYR A 40 -15.36 -6.62 -7.79
N MET A 41 -14.26 -7.05 -7.17
CA MET A 41 -13.64 -8.35 -7.44
C MET A 41 -14.17 -9.42 -6.49
N LYS A 42 -14.64 -10.55 -7.05
CA LYS A 42 -15.09 -11.71 -6.26
C LYS A 42 -13.95 -12.28 -5.39
N SER A 43 -12.72 -12.27 -5.88
CA SER A 43 -11.53 -12.68 -5.12
C SER A 43 -11.34 -11.86 -3.85
N TYR A 44 -11.58 -10.55 -3.89
CA TYR A 44 -11.50 -9.69 -2.72
C TYR A 44 -12.65 -9.94 -1.73
N GLN A 45 -13.87 -10.18 -2.25
CA GLN A 45 -15.03 -10.51 -1.42
C GLN A 45 -14.80 -11.79 -0.60
N ILE A 46 -14.23 -12.83 -1.22
CA ILE A 46 -13.89 -14.10 -0.53
C ILE A 46 -12.89 -13.86 0.62
N ILE A 47 -11.89 -13.00 0.42
CA ILE A 47 -10.96 -12.63 1.49
C ILE A 47 -11.69 -11.87 2.60
N CYS A 48 -12.62 -10.96 2.26
CA CYS A 48 -13.43 -10.25 3.26
C CYS A 48 -14.32 -11.18 4.10
N GLU A 49 -14.83 -12.26 3.53
CA GLU A 49 -15.61 -13.26 4.26
C GLU A 49 -14.74 -14.05 5.24
N LYS A 50 -13.52 -14.41 4.84
CA LYS A 50 -12.56 -15.14 5.68
C LYS A 50 -11.90 -14.28 6.76
N HIS A 51 -11.62 -13.02 6.45
CA HIS A 51 -10.97 -12.05 7.31
C HIS A 51 -11.86 -10.82 7.45
N PRO A 52 -12.90 -10.82 8.31
CA PRO A 52 -13.89 -9.75 8.37
C PRO A 52 -13.33 -8.39 8.79
N SER A 53 -12.28 -8.38 9.61
CA SER A 53 -11.61 -7.17 10.09
C SER A 53 -10.90 -6.46 8.94
N PHE A 54 -11.21 -5.18 8.72
CA PHE A 54 -10.47 -4.38 7.74
C PHE A 54 -9.00 -4.24 8.15
N ARG A 55 -8.77 -3.99 9.43
CA ARG A 55 -7.44 -3.82 10.01
C ARG A 55 -6.56 -5.05 9.76
N GLU A 56 -7.10 -6.24 10.00
CA GLU A 56 -6.40 -7.50 9.69
C GLU A 56 -5.97 -7.58 8.22
N ARG A 57 -6.88 -7.24 7.29
CA ARG A 57 -6.58 -7.26 5.84
C ARG A 57 -5.58 -6.19 5.41
N SER A 58 -5.48 -5.07 6.11
CA SER A 58 -4.57 -3.95 5.78
C SER A 58 -3.25 -3.96 6.54
N GLU A 59 -3.12 -4.79 7.58
CA GLU A 59 -1.92 -4.87 8.44
C GLU A 59 -1.22 -6.24 8.36
N ASN A 60 -1.90 -7.29 7.87
CA ASN A 60 -1.27 -8.57 7.58
C ASN A 60 -0.57 -8.53 6.21
N VAL A 61 0.75 -8.75 6.21
CA VAL A 61 1.61 -8.65 5.01
C VAL A 61 1.13 -9.55 3.87
N ASP A 62 0.85 -10.82 4.15
CA ASP A 62 0.42 -11.78 3.12
C ASP A 62 -0.90 -11.35 2.47
N LEU A 63 -1.88 -10.93 3.28
CA LEU A 63 -3.16 -10.44 2.80
C LEU A 63 -3.01 -9.15 2.00
N VAL A 64 -2.19 -8.20 2.47
CA VAL A 64 -1.93 -6.93 1.78
C VAL A 64 -1.33 -7.19 0.40
N VAL A 65 -0.32 -8.06 0.32
CA VAL A 65 0.33 -8.43 -0.94
C VAL A 65 -0.67 -9.14 -1.87
N GLU A 66 -1.39 -10.14 -1.35
CA GLU A 66 -2.37 -10.90 -2.13
C GLU A 66 -3.44 -9.97 -2.72
N ILE A 67 -4.03 -9.11 -1.89
CA ILE A 67 -5.08 -8.15 -2.27
C ILE A 67 -4.55 -7.15 -3.31
N SER A 68 -3.37 -6.57 -3.08
CA SER A 68 -2.76 -5.58 -3.97
C SER A 68 -2.50 -6.14 -5.37
N LEU A 69 -2.11 -7.41 -5.47
CA LEU A 69 -1.80 -8.08 -6.74
C LEU A 69 -3.03 -8.59 -7.50
N GLN A 70 -4.21 -8.69 -6.88
CA GLN A 70 -5.41 -9.21 -7.56
C GLN A 70 -5.70 -8.51 -8.90
N PRO A 71 -5.70 -7.17 -8.99
CA PRO A 71 -6.01 -6.48 -10.24
C PRO A 71 -4.90 -6.68 -11.26
N TRP A 72 -3.65 -6.78 -10.82
CA TRP A 72 -2.52 -7.05 -11.69
C TRP A 72 -2.58 -8.43 -12.33
N LYS A 73 -3.00 -9.45 -11.57
CA LYS A 73 -3.18 -10.81 -12.08
C LYS A 73 -4.22 -10.88 -13.21
N VAL A 74 -5.21 -9.99 -13.22
CA VAL A 74 -6.32 -10.02 -14.20
C VAL A 74 -6.12 -9.04 -15.35
N PHE A 75 -5.73 -7.80 -15.06
CA PHE A 75 -5.76 -6.70 -16.04
C PHE A 75 -4.36 -6.20 -16.45
N LYS A 76 -3.31 -6.60 -15.73
CA LYS A 76 -1.92 -6.15 -15.98
C LYS A 76 -1.81 -4.62 -16.17
N PRO A 77 -2.32 -3.80 -15.24
CA PRO A 77 -2.21 -2.35 -15.32
C PRO A 77 -0.74 -1.91 -15.20
N ASP A 78 -0.44 -0.69 -15.64
CA ASP A 78 0.92 -0.11 -15.61
C ASP A 78 1.37 0.32 -14.21
N GLY A 79 0.48 0.21 -13.22
CA GLY A 79 0.74 0.53 -11.82
C GLY A 79 -0.03 -0.39 -10.88
N VAL A 80 0.64 -0.79 -9.80
CA VAL A 80 0.04 -1.49 -8.68
C VAL A 80 0.14 -0.60 -7.45
N ILE A 81 -1.01 -0.30 -6.83
CA ILE A 81 -1.07 0.47 -5.60
C ILE A 81 -1.20 -0.46 -4.40
N LEU A 82 -0.44 -0.17 -3.35
CA LEU A 82 -0.49 -0.87 -2.07
C LEU A 82 -1.92 -0.81 -1.49
N PHE A 83 -2.44 -1.97 -1.08
CA PHE A 83 -3.65 -2.05 -0.27
C PHE A 83 -3.34 -1.68 1.18
N SER A 84 -3.62 -0.44 1.56
CA SER A 84 -3.49 0.07 2.94
C SER A 84 -4.52 1.18 3.18
N ASP A 85 -4.77 1.50 4.46
CA ASP A 85 -5.60 2.65 4.83
C ASP A 85 -4.76 3.91 5.05
N ILE A 86 -5.30 5.07 4.70
CA ILE A 86 -4.58 6.33 4.86
C ILE A 86 -4.41 6.74 6.33
N LEU A 87 -5.23 6.19 7.24
CA LEU A 87 -5.18 6.47 8.67
C LEU A 87 -4.22 5.56 9.43
N THR A 88 -3.62 4.58 8.77
CA THR A 88 -2.62 3.66 9.35
C THR A 88 -1.57 4.38 10.22
N PRO A 89 -1.00 5.54 9.81
CA PRO A 89 -0.02 6.26 10.63
C PRO A 89 -0.54 6.78 11.97
N LEU A 90 -1.85 7.04 12.11
CA LEU A 90 -2.43 7.68 13.30
C LEU A 90 -2.15 6.89 14.59
N SER A 91 -2.19 5.56 14.53
CA SER A 91 -1.87 4.73 15.70
C SER A 91 -0.43 4.95 16.18
N GLY A 92 0.53 5.10 15.25
CA GLY A 92 1.94 5.40 15.57
C GLY A 92 2.15 6.83 16.07
N MET A 93 1.30 7.76 15.64
CA MET A 93 1.30 9.15 16.08
C MET A 93 0.59 9.39 17.42
N ASN A 94 0.23 8.32 18.14
CA ASN A 94 -0.55 8.39 19.39
C ASN A 94 -1.96 9.00 19.21
N ILE A 95 -2.58 8.79 18.04
CA ILE A 95 -3.96 9.17 17.74
C ILE A 95 -4.78 7.89 17.56
N PRO A 96 -5.47 7.41 18.62
CA PRO A 96 -6.13 6.13 18.56
C PRO A 96 -7.43 6.22 17.75
N PHE A 97 -7.59 5.28 16.82
CA PHE A 97 -8.76 5.16 15.97
C PHE A 97 -9.12 3.69 15.74
N ASP A 98 -10.35 3.45 15.30
CA ASP A 98 -10.79 2.13 14.85
C ASP A 98 -11.78 2.24 13.68
N ILE A 99 -11.92 1.17 12.89
CA ILE A 99 -12.83 1.11 11.75
C ILE A 99 -14.10 0.37 12.17
N VAL A 100 -15.13 1.14 12.50
CA VAL A 100 -16.42 0.61 12.96
C VAL A 100 -17.29 0.24 11.76
N LYS A 101 -17.76 -1.01 11.71
CA LYS A 101 -18.62 -1.52 10.63
C LYS A 101 -19.86 -0.63 10.46
N GLY A 102 -20.06 -0.12 9.25
CA GLY A 102 -21.20 0.75 8.90
C GLY A 102 -21.02 2.23 9.26
N LYS A 103 -20.01 2.59 10.05
CA LYS A 103 -19.68 4.00 10.37
C LYS A 103 -18.39 4.48 9.70
N GLY A 104 -17.46 3.56 9.42
CA GLY A 104 -16.13 3.90 8.91
C GLY A 104 -15.14 4.19 10.05
N PRO A 105 -14.07 4.93 9.78
CA PRO A 105 -13.07 5.23 10.79
C PRO A 105 -13.63 6.18 11.86
N VAL A 106 -13.36 5.85 13.12
CA VAL A 106 -13.73 6.64 14.29
C VAL A 106 -12.47 6.94 15.08
N ILE A 107 -12.13 8.22 15.19
CA ILE A 107 -11.07 8.70 16.08
C ILE A 107 -11.69 8.86 17.46
N PHE A 108 -11.12 8.20 18.47
CA PHE A 108 -11.73 8.16 19.81
C PHE A 108 -11.69 9.51 20.52
N ASN A 109 -10.56 10.23 20.39
CA ASN A 109 -10.34 11.55 20.98
C ASN A 109 -9.96 12.54 19.87
N PRO A 110 -10.94 13.16 19.18
CA PRO A 110 -10.65 14.15 18.14
C PRO A 110 -9.98 15.39 18.74
N VAL A 111 -8.93 15.88 18.09
CA VAL A 111 -8.22 17.12 18.46
C VAL A 111 -9.18 18.32 18.38
N ARG A 112 -9.28 19.11 19.46
CA ARG A 112 -10.14 20.31 19.56
C ARG A 112 -9.37 21.53 20.04
N GLU A 113 -8.40 21.34 20.92
CA GLU A 113 -7.65 22.40 21.56
C GLU A 113 -6.14 22.20 21.39
N ALA A 114 -5.34 23.23 21.66
CA ALA A 114 -3.89 23.15 21.52
C ALA A 114 -3.28 22.04 22.40
N ALA A 115 -3.82 21.84 23.61
CA ALA A 115 -3.37 20.81 24.53
C ALA A 115 -3.58 19.37 24.00
N ASP A 116 -4.52 19.16 23.07
CA ASP A 116 -4.74 17.85 22.44
C ASP A 116 -3.63 17.50 21.43
N VAL A 117 -2.83 18.48 21.02
CA VAL A 117 -1.68 18.30 20.10
C VAL A 117 -0.44 17.83 20.86
N ASP A 118 -0.27 18.28 22.11
CA ASP A 118 0.87 17.92 22.96
C ASP A 118 1.16 16.40 23.06
N PRO A 119 0.16 15.50 23.16
CA PRO A 119 0.41 14.06 23.20
C PRO A 119 0.69 13.43 21.83
N VAL A 120 0.53 14.15 20.71
CA VAL A 120 0.78 13.62 19.36
C VAL A 120 2.27 13.34 19.20
N ARG A 121 2.59 12.14 18.71
CA ARG A 121 3.97 11.71 18.50
C ARG A 121 4.39 11.88 17.05
N GLU A 122 5.68 12.15 16.86
CA GLU A 122 6.30 12.02 15.55
C GLU A 122 6.14 10.58 15.04
N PHE A 123 5.83 10.44 13.75
CA PHE A 123 5.61 9.13 13.15
C PHE A 123 6.94 8.51 12.75
N VAL A 124 7.25 7.34 13.32
CA VAL A 124 8.40 6.51 12.94
C VAL A 124 7.88 5.26 12.22
N PRO A 125 7.92 5.19 10.88
CA PRO A 125 7.31 4.11 10.11
C PRO A 125 7.87 2.73 10.43
N GLU A 126 9.18 2.63 10.65
CA GLU A 126 9.88 1.37 10.89
C GLU A 126 9.45 0.73 12.21
N GLU A 127 9.04 1.54 13.19
CA GLU A 127 8.53 1.09 14.48
C GLU A 127 7.01 0.87 14.46
N SER A 128 6.28 1.77 13.79
CA SER A 128 4.82 1.83 13.86
C SER A 128 4.12 0.90 12.86
N VAL A 129 4.68 0.78 11.66
CA VAL A 129 4.07 0.07 10.52
C VAL A 129 5.08 -0.77 9.72
N PRO A 130 5.94 -1.58 10.36
CA PRO A 130 6.97 -2.35 9.64
C PRO A 130 6.39 -3.23 8.52
N TYR A 131 5.17 -3.73 8.70
CA TYR A 131 4.43 -4.53 7.72
C TYR A 131 4.18 -3.79 6.39
N VAL A 132 4.07 -2.45 6.39
CA VAL A 132 3.91 -1.66 5.16
C VAL A 132 5.20 -1.72 4.32
N GLY A 133 6.35 -1.55 4.96
CA GLY A 133 7.65 -1.62 4.30
C GLY A 133 7.95 -3.03 3.77
N GLU A 134 7.58 -4.05 4.53
CA GLU A 134 7.69 -5.45 4.13
C GLU A 134 6.80 -5.77 2.91
N ALA A 135 5.53 -5.38 2.95
CA ALA A 135 4.60 -5.58 1.84
C ALA A 135 5.07 -4.87 0.56
N LEU A 136 5.55 -3.62 0.66
CA LEU A 136 6.14 -2.89 -0.48
C LEU A 136 7.37 -3.60 -1.06
N SER A 137 8.22 -4.15 -0.19
CA SER A 137 9.42 -4.89 -0.59
C SER A 137 9.07 -6.19 -1.32
N ILE A 138 8.00 -6.88 -0.91
CA ILE A 138 7.49 -8.07 -1.60
C ILE A 138 6.85 -7.69 -2.94
N LEU A 139 5.94 -6.70 -2.95
CA LEU A 139 5.26 -6.24 -4.15
C LEU A 139 6.21 -5.77 -5.25
N ARG A 140 7.38 -5.22 -4.89
CA ARG A 140 8.40 -4.80 -5.84
C ARG A 140 9.14 -5.97 -6.49
N LYS A 141 9.20 -7.14 -5.84
CA LYS A 141 9.89 -8.34 -6.34
C LYS A 141 9.02 -9.18 -7.27
N GLU A 142 7.70 -9.11 -7.09
CA GLU A 142 6.68 -9.75 -7.94
C GLU A 142 6.50 -9.01 -9.27
#